data_AF-A0ABD2KW38-F1
#
_entry.id   AF-A0ABD2KW38-F1
#
_cell.length_a   1.000
_cell.length_b   1.000
_cell.length_c   1.000
_cell.angle_alpha   90.00
_cell.angle_beta   90.00
_cell.angle_gamma   90.00
#
_symmetry.space_group_name_H-M   'P 1'
#
loop_
_entity.id
_entity.type
_entity.pdbx_description
1 polymer ?
#
loop_
_entity_poly.entity_id
_entity_poly.type
_entity_poly.pdbx_seq_one_letter_code
_entity_poly.pdbx_strand_id
1 'polypeptide(L)'
;MNKYLLAAHSEFFEELFFGENAQPKPKIQIENVTDAVPHFERLIATMYPQNKELDAECVEGILELADRFLLDSVKNRCVQFLAKSSAKSAVFKLRVAEKYNLDAFKKHILENLTTDDFFGGSKYFDDFTELNKLGSELAKEFSERHKELFGIKNRN
;
A
#
# COMPACT_ATOMS: atom_id res chain seq x y z
N MET A 1 15.49 18.93 1.88
CA MET A 1 14.08 18.76 1.48
C MET A 1 13.66 19.92 0.60
N ASN A 2 13.18 19.65 -0.62
CA ASN A 2 12.80 20.69 -1.58
C ASN A 2 11.27 20.93 -1.50
N LYS A 3 10.87 22.11 -1.01
CA LYS A 3 9.45 22.47 -0.81
C LYS A 3 8.68 22.51 -2.13
N TYR A 4 9.27 23.06 -3.18
CA TYR A 4 8.66 23.16 -4.50
C TYR A 4 8.44 21.78 -5.12
N LEU A 5 9.39 20.86 -4.94
CA LEU A 5 9.23 19.49 -5.40
C LEU A 5 8.02 18.81 -4.73
N LEU A 6 7.92 18.92 -3.41
CA LEU A 6 6.81 18.32 -2.67
C LEU A 6 5.47 18.93 -3.06
N ALA A 7 5.38 20.27 -3.15
CA ALA A 7 4.17 20.97 -3.57
C ALA A 7 3.76 20.63 -5.02
N ALA A 8 4.72 20.49 -5.93
CA ALA A 8 4.43 20.12 -7.32
C ALA A 8 3.82 18.72 -7.48
N HIS A 9 3.92 17.87 -6.45
CA HIS A 9 3.45 16.49 -6.49
C HIS A 9 2.33 16.19 -5.47
N SER A 10 1.92 17.17 -4.66
CA SER A 10 0.96 16.97 -3.57
C SER A 10 0.27 18.28 -3.21
N GLU A 11 -1.06 18.27 -3.31
CA GLU A 11 -1.93 19.38 -2.89
C GLU A 11 -1.77 19.69 -1.39
N PHE A 12 -1.53 18.64 -0.57
CA PHE A 12 -1.25 18.82 0.86
C PHE A 12 0.00 19.68 1.08
N PHE A 13 1.08 19.40 0.36
CA PHE A 13 2.33 20.16 0.50
C PHE A 13 2.26 21.53 -0.18
N GLU A 14 1.46 21.67 -1.24
CA GLU A 14 1.17 22.95 -1.85
C GLU A 14 0.50 23.89 -0.83
N GLU A 15 -0.60 23.46 -0.23
CA GLU A 15 -1.30 24.25 0.79
C GLU A 15 -0.42 24.51 2.02
N LEU A 16 0.34 23.51 2.47
CA LEU A 16 1.20 23.66 3.65
C LEU A 16 2.31 24.70 3.45
N PHE A 17 2.91 24.77 2.26
CA PHE A 17 4.06 25.62 1.98
C PHE A 17 3.71 26.96 1.34
N PHE A 18 2.61 27.00 0.57
CA PHE A 18 2.25 28.13 -0.29
C PHE A 18 0.78 28.55 -0.16
N GLY A 19 -0.01 27.87 0.67
CA GLY A 19 -1.38 28.27 0.99
C GLY A 19 -1.45 29.58 1.78
N GLU A 20 -2.66 30.13 1.90
CA GLU A 20 -2.90 31.44 2.52
C GLU A 20 -2.42 31.51 3.98
N ASN A 21 -2.43 30.37 4.68
CA ASN A 21 -2.04 30.23 6.09
C ASN A 21 -0.64 29.63 6.28
N ALA A 22 0.18 29.60 5.23
CA ALA A 22 1.51 28.98 5.26
C ALA A 22 2.42 29.63 6.31
N GLN A 23 2.93 28.79 7.22
CA GLN A 23 3.87 29.23 8.25
C GLN A 23 5.31 29.26 7.70
N PRO A 24 6.20 30.13 8.19
CA PRO A 24 7.60 30.17 7.73
C PRO A 24 8.35 28.84 7.90
N LYS A 25 8.02 28.12 8.98
CA LYS A 25 8.59 26.81 9.34
C LYS A 25 7.45 25.87 9.79
N PRO A 26 6.68 25.30 8.84
CA PRO A 26 5.62 24.38 9.19
C PRO A 26 6.23 23.13 9.83
N LYS A 27 5.56 22.59 10.84
CA LYS A 27 5.93 21.33 11.50
C LYS A 27 4.84 20.32 11.24
N ILE A 28 5.23 19.17 10.68
CA ILE A 28 4.35 18.03 10.46
C ILE A 28 4.76 16.97 11.48
N GLN A 29 3.78 16.45 12.23
CA GLN A 29 3.98 15.26 13.05
C GLN A 29 3.52 14.05 12.25
N ILE A 30 4.38 13.04 12.15
CA ILE A 30 4.08 11.79 11.47
C ILE A 30 3.86 10.71 12.53
N GLU A 31 2.61 10.56 12.94
CA GLU A 31 2.22 9.56 13.94
C GLU A 31 1.89 8.22 13.28
N ASN A 32 1.96 7.13 14.05
CA ASN A 32 1.56 5.77 13.62
C ASN A 32 2.35 5.19 12.43
N VAL A 33 3.50 5.77 12.08
CA VAL A 33 4.45 5.19 11.12
C VAL A 33 5.76 4.91 11.86
N THR A 34 6.09 3.63 12.03
CA THR A 34 7.41 3.23 12.55
C THR A 34 8.49 3.70 11.59
N ASP A 35 9.59 4.24 12.11
CA ASP A 35 10.70 4.77 11.30
C ASP A 35 10.26 5.80 10.25
N ALA A 36 9.32 6.68 10.62
CA ALA A 36 8.71 7.67 9.74
C ALA A 36 9.72 8.52 8.97
N VAL A 37 10.85 8.90 9.59
CA VAL A 37 11.89 9.71 8.95
C VAL A 37 12.57 8.95 7.80
N PRO A 38 13.15 7.75 8.00
CA PRO A 38 13.64 6.91 6.91
C PRO A 38 12.62 6.66 5.80
N HIS A 39 11.38 6.35 6.15
CA HIS A 39 10.33 6.12 5.14
C HIS A 39 10.02 7.39 4.33
N PHE A 40 10.03 8.56 4.97
CA PHE A 40 9.81 9.82 4.29
C PHE A 40 10.98 10.20 3.37
N GLU A 41 12.22 9.96 3.79
CA GLU A 41 13.40 10.14 2.93
C GLU A 41 13.33 9.20 1.72
N ARG A 42 12.91 7.95 1.93
CA ARG A 42 12.73 6.96 0.87
C ARG A 42 11.61 7.38 -0.10
N LEU A 43 10.51 7.93 0.42
CA LEU A 43 9.42 8.49 -0.36
C LEU A 43 9.89 9.66 -1.24
N ILE A 44 10.69 10.59 -0.71
CA ILE A 44 11.24 11.68 -1.54
C ILE A 44 12.14 11.09 -2.63
N ALA A 45 12.92 10.05 -2.31
CA ALA A 45 13.84 9.45 -3.27
C ALA A 45 13.16 8.66 -4.39
N THR A 46 11.92 8.21 -4.20
CA THR A 46 11.13 7.53 -5.25
C THR A 46 10.48 8.51 -6.22
N MET A 47 10.39 9.80 -5.86
CA MET A 47 9.87 10.87 -6.72
C MET A 47 10.88 11.26 -7.81
N TYR A 48 10.37 11.88 -8.88
CA TYR A 48 11.21 12.51 -9.90
C TYR A 48 12.05 13.64 -9.27
N PRO A 49 13.32 13.84 -9.66
CA PRO A 49 14.07 13.13 -10.71
C PRO A 49 14.80 11.87 -10.23
N GLN A 50 14.83 11.60 -8.92
CA GLN A 50 15.67 10.53 -8.35
C GLN A 50 15.17 9.15 -8.73
N ASN A 51 13.84 8.97 -8.79
CA ASN A 51 13.17 7.75 -9.26
C ASN A 51 13.73 6.45 -8.67
N LYS A 52 14.21 6.45 -7.44
CA LYS A 52 14.79 5.25 -6.83
C LYS A 52 13.76 4.12 -6.80
N GLU A 53 14.25 2.90 -7.00
CA GLU A 53 13.43 1.69 -6.94
C GLU A 53 12.86 1.46 -5.54
N LEU A 54 11.66 0.89 -5.51
CA LEU A 54 10.99 0.43 -4.29
C LEU A 54 11.51 -0.96 -3.92
N ASP A 55 11.42 -1.27 -2.63
CA ASP A 55 11.73 -2.59 -2.08
C ASP A 55 10.56 -3.10 -1.24
N ALA A 56 10.53 -4.42 -1.01
CA ALA A 56 9.41 -5.05 -0.31
C ALA A 56 9.36 -4.70 1.19
N GLU A 57 10.46 -4.25 1.77
CA GLU A 57 10.56 -3.91 3.19
C GLU A 57 9.91 -2.55 3.46
N CYS A 58 10.21 -1.54 2.64
CA CYS A 58 9.76 -0.18 2.88
C CYS A 58 8.46 0.20 2.17
N VAL A 59 8.00 -0.58 1.17
CA VAL A 59 6.85 -0.20 0.31
C VAL A 59 5.59 0.16 1.09
N GLU A 60 5.28 -0.53 2.19
CA GLU A 60 4.08 -0.23 2.96
C GLU A 60 4.16 1.11 3.66
N GLY A 61 5.27 1.40 4.36
CA GLY A 61 5.42 2.70 5.02
C GLY A 61 5.49 3.84 4.01
N ILE A 62 6.09 3.62 2.83
CA ILE A 62 6.06 4.63 1.75
C ILE A 62 4.63 4.83 1.24
N LEU A 63 3.86 3.77 1.04
CA LEU A 63 2.47 3.84 0.62
C LEU A 63 1.61 4.57 1.65
N GLU A 64 1.83 4.32 2.94
CA GLU A 64 1.14 5.02 4.02
C GLU A 64 1.39 6.53 4.00
N LEU A 65 2.65 6.93 3.84
CA LEU A 65 3.01 8.35 3.75
C LEU A 65 2.49 8.97 2.45
N ALA A 66 2.51 8.23 1.34
CA ALA A 66 2.04 8.72 0.06
C ALA A 66 0.53 8.98 0.09
N ASP A 67 -0.24 8.07 0.67
CA ASP A 67 -1.68 8.24 0.87
C ASP A 67 -1.99 9.41 1.82
N ARG A 68 -1.30 9.47 2.96
CA ARG A 68 -1.47 10.55 3.96
C ARG A 68 -1.20 11.94 3.41
N PHE A 69 -0.18 12.07 2.57
CA PHE A 69 0.24 13.36 2.01
C PHE A 69 -0.26 13.58 0.58
N LEU A 70 -1.25 12.83 0.10
CA LEU A 70 -1.84 13.02 -1.23
C LEU A 70 -0.81 13.00 -2.38
N LEU A 71 0.18 12.11 -2.28
CA LEU A 71 1.22 11.90 -3.29
C LEU A 71 0.81 10.78 -4.25
N ASP A 72 -0.22 11.03 -5.06
CA ASP A 72 -0.83 10.01 -5.92
C ASP A 72 0.16 9.34 -6.88
N SER A 73 1.14 10.10 -7.38
CA SER A 73 2.19 9.56 -8.25
C SER A 73 3.02 8.47 -7.54
N VAL A 74 3.36 8.68 -6.26
CA VAL A 74 4.11 7.72 -5.45
C VAL A 74 3.20 6.57 -5.03
N LYS A 75 1.95 6.86 -4.62
CA LYS A 75 0.93 5.85 -4.29
C LYS A 75 0.76 4.86 -5.45
N ASN A 76 0.57 5.36 -6.66
CA ASN A 76 0.45 4.55 -7.87
C ASN A 76 1.69 3.72 -8.16
N ARG A 77 2.89 4.27 -7.95
CA ARG A 77 4.16 3.53 -8.11
C ARG A 77 4.26 2.37 -7.10
N CYS A 78 3.87 2.59 -5.84
CA CYS A 78 3.80 1.54 -4.84
C CYS A 78 2.84 0.42 -5.22
N VAL A 79 1.64 0.76 -5.71
CA VAL A 79 0.66 -0.23 -6.18
C VAL A 79 1.19 -1.03 -7.36
N GLN A 80 1.83 -0.38 -8.34
CA GLN A 80 2.45 -1.06 -9.47
C GLN A 80 3.57 -2.02 -9.04
N PHE A 81 4.40 -1.61 -8.08
CA PHE A 81 5.44 -2.47 -7.52
C PHE A 81 4.84 -3.70 -6.82
N LEU A 82 3.80 -3.51 -6.00
CA LEU A 82 3.09 -4.61 -5.33
C LEU A 82 2.44 -5.58 -6.32
N ALA A 83 1.89 -5.07 -7.42
CA ALA A 83 1.29 -5.88 -8.46
C ALA A 83 2.33 -6.72 -9.23
N LYS A 84 3.46 -6.12 -9.63
CA LYS A 84 4.37 -6.70 -10.64
C LYS A 84 5.66 -7.31 -10.09
N SER A 85 6.21 -6.75 -9.02
CA SER A 85 7.61 -6.98 -8.66
C SER A 85 7.81 -7.45 -7.22
N SER A 86 6.76 -7.41 -6.41
CA SER A 86 6.87 -7.69 -4.98
C SER A 86 6.67 -9.17 -4.66
N ALA A 87 7.58 -9.72 -3.84
CA ALA A 87 7.50 -11.07 -3.28
C ALA A 87 6.44 -11.22 -2.15
N LYS A 88 5.72 -10.13 -1.82
CA LYS A 88 4.64 -10.12 -0.82
C LYS A 88 3.52 -11.09 -1.21
N SER A 89 2.87 -11.67 -0.22
CA SER A 89 1.77 -12.61 -0.42
C SER A 89 0.50 -11.94 -0.97
N ALA A 90 -0.41 -12.74 -1.52
CA ALA A 90 -1.69 -12.23 -2.00
C ALA A 90 -2.52 -11.65 -0.84
N VAL A 91 -2.49 -12.27 0.35
CA VAL A 91 -3.18 -11.77 1.55
C VAL A 91 -2.69 -10.39 1.95
N PHE A 92 -1.37 -10.20 2.01
CA PHE A 92 -0.79 -8.88 2.29
C PHE A 92 -1.27 -7.83 1.28
N LYS A 93 -1.24 -8.16 -0.02
CA LYS A 93 -1.68 -7.25 -1.08
C LYS A 93 -3.17 -6.92 -0.95
N LEU A 94 -4.02 -7.88 -0.59
CA LEU A 94 -5.46 -7.67 -0.34
C LEU A 94 -5.71 -6.74 0.83
N ARG A 95 -5.02 -6.95 1.97
CA ARG A 95 -5.12 -6.05 3.12
C ARG A 95 -4.69 -4.63 2.76
N VAL A 96 -3.59 -4.48 2.03
CA VAL A 96 -3.14 -3.18 1.53
C VAL A 96 -4.19 -2.56 0.61
N ALA A 97 -4.77 -3.33 -0.31
CA ALA A 97 -5.81 -2.84 -1.21
C ALA A 97 -7.05 -2.33 -0.45
N GLU A 98 -7.48 -3.05 0.59
CA GLU A 98 -8.58 -2.63 1.47
C GLU A 98 -8.22 -1.36 2.26
N LYS A 99 -7.06 -1.34 2.94
CA LYS A 99 -6.63 -0.22 3.79
C LYS A 99 -6.61 1.12 3.04
N TYR A 100 -6.21 1.12 1.76
CA TYR A 100 -6.06 2.34 0.96
C TYR A 100 -7.15 2.51 -0.12
N ASN A 101 -8.25 1.77 -0.02
CA ASN A 101 -9.40 1.82 -0.93
C ASN A 101 -9.02 1.66 -2.42
N LEU A 102 -8.21 0.63 -2.72
CA LEU A 102 -7.69 0.35 -4.07
C LEU A 102 -8.52 -0.75 -4.76
N ASP A 103 -9.79 -0.47 -5.06
CA ASP A 103 -10.75 -1.48 -5.55
C ASP A 103 -10.30 -2.22 -6.82
N ALA A 104 -9.73 -1.49 -7.78
CA ALA A 104 -9.22 -2.08 -9.01
C ALA A 104 -8.05 -3.06 -8.73
N PHE A 105 -7.21 -2.73 -7.75
CA PHE A 105 -6.11 -3.60 -7.33
C PHE A 105 -6.62 -4.80 -6.55
N LYS A 106 -7.59 -4.60 -5.64
CA LYS A 106 -8.28 -5.67 -4.89
C LYS A 106 -8.86 -6.71 -5.85
N LYS A 107 -9.65 -6.25 -6.83
CA LYS A 107 -10.26 -7.09 -7.85
C LYS A 107 -9.20 -7.85 -8.67
N HIS A 108 -8.16 -7.15 -9.12
CA HIS A 108 -7.07 -7.76 -9.86
C HIS A 108 -6.40 -8.90 -9.08
N ILE A 109 -6.15 -8.72 -7.77
CA ILE A 109 -5.56 -9.77 -6.94
C ILE A 109 -6.52 -10.98 -6.84
N LEU A 110 -7.80 -10.76 -6.53
CA LEU A 110 -8.79 -11.83 -6.37
C LEU A 110 -8.95 -12.68 -7.65
N GLU A 111 -8.98 -12.03 -8.81
CA GLU A 111 -9.10 -12.70 -10.11
C GLU A 111 -7.87 -13.55 -10.44
N ASN A 112 -6.68 -13.10 -10.03
CA ASN A 112 -5.41 -13.78 -10.32
C ASN A 112 -4.94 -14.72 -9.20
N LEU A 113 -5.73 -14.91 -8.14
CA LEU A 113 -5.45 -15.90 -7.11
C LEU A 113 -5.39 -17.30 -7.70
N THR A 114 -4.36 -18.04 -7.29
CA THR A 114 -4.12 -19.43 -7.66
C THR A 114 -4.14 -20.32 -6.42
N THR A 115 -4.20 -21.64 -6.60
CA THR A 115 -4.10 -22.58 -5.46
C THR A 115 -2.78 -22.44 -4.70
N ASP A 116 -1.68 -22.09 -5.38
CA ASP A 116 -0.35 -21.97 -4.77
C ASP A 116 -0.28 -20.82 -3.76
N ASP A 117 -1.09 -19.77 -3.95
CA ASP A 117 -1.21 -18.65 -3.01
C ASP A 117 -1.78 -19.08 -1.64
N PHE A 118 -2.40 -20.26 -1.55
CA PHE A 118 -2.95 -20.80 -0.30
C PHE A 118 -2.05 -21.83 0.39
N PHE A 119 -1.02 -22.34 -0.29
CA PHE A 119 -0.15 -23.41 0.22
C PHE A 119 1.26 -22.93 0.62
N GLY A 120 1.50 -21.63 0.63
CA GLY A 120 2.83 -21.05 0.83
C GLY A 120 3.41 -21.30 2.23
N GLY A 121 4.28 -22.30 2.37
CA GLY A 121 4.98 -22.71 3.60
C GLY A 121 5.36 -21.61 4.60
N SER A 122 6.54 -21.00 4.50
CA SER A 122 6.99 -19.97 5.47
C SER A 122 6.17 -18.66 5.42
N LYS A 123 5.40 -18.43 4.35
CA LYS A 123 4.49 -17.29 4.19
C LYS A 123 3.21 -17.46 5.00
N TYR A 124 2.88 -18.68 5.43
CA TYR A 124 1.65 -19.01 6.12
C TYR A 124 1.49 -18.27 7.45
N PHE A 125 2.58 -18.03 8.19
CA PHE A 125 2.53 -17.29 9.46
C PHE A 125 2.27 -15.80 9.23
N ASP A 126 2.95 -15.21 8.24
CA ASP A 126 2.73 -13.82 7.83
C ASP A 126 1.28 -13.67 7.34
N ASP A 127 0.81 -14.60 6.50
CA ASP A 127 -0.55 -14.61 5.98
C ASP A 127 -1.59 -14.74 7.07
N PHE A 128 -1.38 -15.55 8.11
CA PHE A 128 -2.30 -15.61 9.25
C PHE A 128 -2.42 -14.25 9.95
N THR A 129 -1.30 -13.57 10.17
CA THR A 129 -1.29 -12.24 10.79
C THR A 129 -2.00 -11.20 9.92
N GLU A 130 -1.82 -11.29 8.60
CA GLU A 130 -2.46 -10.39 7.64
C GLU A 130 -3.96 -10.68 7.46
N LEU A 131 -4.37 -11.96 7.47
CA LEU A 131 -5.78 -12.38 7.41
C LEU A 131 -6.59 -11.82 8.58
N ASN A 132 -6.01 -11.81 9.79
CA ASN A 132 -6.65 -11.25 10.97
C ASN A 132 -6.88 -9.73 10.88
N LYS A 133 -6.23 -9.04 9.93
CA LYS A 133 -6.40 -7.60 9.69
C LYS A 133 -7.41 -7.29 8.58
N LEU A 134 -7.91 -8.30 7.86
CA LEU A 134 -8.89 -8.10 6.80
C LEU A 134 -10.27 -7.76 7.37
N GLY A 135 -10.97 -6.87 6.69
CA GLY A 135 -12.38 -6.63 6.92
C GLY A 135 -13.23 -7.87 6.67
N SER A 136 -14.36 -7.96 7.39
CA SER A 136 -15.24 -9.12 7.31
C SER A 136 -15.83 -9.38 5.91
N GLU A 137 -15.96 -8.34 5.09
CA GLU A 137 -16.42 -8.45 3.70
C GLU A 137 -15.34 -9.04 2.80
N LEU A 138 -14.13 -8.49 2.83
CA LEU A 138 -13.01 -9.01 2.05
C LEU A 138 -12.61 -10.43 2.46
N ALA A 139 -12.70 -10.75 3.75
CA ALA A 139 -12.48 -12.12 4.23
C ALA A 139 -13.49 -13.12 3.63
N LYS A 140 -14.74 -12.71 3.41
CA LYS A 140 -15.74 -13.53 2.72
C LYS A 140 -15.40 -13.70 1.25
N GLU A 141 -15.10 -12.61 0.54
CA GLU A 141 -14.68 -12.66 -0.88
C GLU A 141 -13.47 -13.60 -1.07
N PHE A 142 -12.47 -13.51 -0.19
CA PHE A 142 -11.30 -14.37 -0.20
C PHE A 142 -11.66 -15.85 0.07
N SER A 143 -12.54 -16.11 1.04
CA SER A 143 -13.02 -17.47 1.34
C SER A 143 -13.84 -18.08 0.20
N GLU A 144 -14.66 -17.27 -0.47
CA GLU A 144 -15.42 -17.69 -1.65
C GLU A 144 -14.49 -18.06 -2.80
N ARG A 145 -13.48 -17.22 -3.07
CA ARG A 145 -12.47 -17.51 -4.09
C ARG A 145 -11.68 -18.78 -3.78
N HIS A 146 -11.33 -19.01 -2.52
CA HIS A 146 -10.74 -20.28 -2.08
C HIS A 146 -11.66 -21.46 -2.41
N LYS A 147 -12.94 -21.43 -2.02
CA LYS A 147 -13.88 -22.51 -2.31
C LYS A 147 -14.01 -22.79 -3.81
N GLU A 148 -14.04 -21.74 -4.63
CA GLU A 148 -14.10 -21.84 -6.09
C GLU A 148 -12.87 -22.57 -6.65
N LEU A 149 -11.66 -22.14 -6.27
CA LEU A 149 -10.40 -22.73 -6.74
C LEU A 149 -10.23 -24.19 -6.32
N PHE A 150 -10.74 -24.57 -5.15
CA PHE A 150 -10.67 -25.94 -4.63
C PHE A 150 -11.89 -26.80 -4.98
N GLY A 151 -12.85 -26.28 -5.75
CA GLY A 151 -14.06 -27.01 -6.13
C GLY A 151 -14.95 -27.42 -4.95
N ILE A 152 -14.84 -26.74 -3.81
CA ILE A 152 -15.62 -27.02 -2.60
C ILE A 152 -17.03 -26.47 -2.80
N LYS A 153 -17.96 -27.33 -3.23
CA LYS A 153 -19.39 -26.96 -3.32
C LYS A 153 -19.92 -26.64 -1.92
N ASN A 154 -20.63 -25.51 -1.78
CA ASN A 154 -21.41 -25.22 -0.58
C ASN A 154 -22.39 -26.38 -0.37
N ARG A 155 -22.31 -27.07 0.78
CA ARG A 155 -23.33 -28.02 1.18
C ARG A 155 -24.57 -27.19 1.52
N ASN A 156 -25.59 -27.30 0.67
CA ASN A 156 -26.95 -26.83 0.94
C ASN A 156 -27.51 -27.48 2.20
#